data_AF-A0A530QRU0-F1
#
_entry.id   AF-A0A530QRU0-F1
#
_cell.length_a   1.000
_cell.length_b   1.000
_cell.length_c   1.000
_cell.angle_alpha   90.00
_cell.angle_beta   90.00
_cell.angle_gamma   90.00
#
_symmetry.space_group_name_H-M   'P 1'
#
loop_
_entity.id
_entity.type
_entity.pdbx_description
1 polymer ?
#
loop_
_entity_poly.entity_id
_entity_poly.type
_entity_poly.pdbx_seq_one_letter_code
_entity_poly.pdbx_strand_id
1 'polypeptide(L)'
;LEHRMRVGCGSATIGMFATQWRGLVDEVVVVDDHITGVVSEHQAGKVLGWQETGIKIIGRRSTPGRYFKVSEPGLGWGGTSISDPLSILGEWNAKKGARPGLSLLMVSTTGEQFAYYELDDELKPVQKPFPERLQKSVGLIEDNCEPALCTVLFVGGAGGSLRAGVTENPVNLTRSVQGLTTYVTVGGAPVYVWPGGGITLMVDVTRVPENAFGYVPTPALVAPIEFTLRRDDYVRLG
;
A
#
# COMPACT_ATOMS: atom_id res chain seq x y z
N LEU A 1 15.90 -2.23 2.87
CA LEU A 1 15.05 -2.36 1.67
C LEU A 1 13.82 -3.11 2.10
N GLU A 2 12.63 -2.61 1.75
CA GLU A 2 11.38 -3.30 2.06
C GLU A 2 11.17 -4.42 1.04
N HIS A 3 10.94 -5.65 1.51
CA HIS A 3 10.83 -6.83 0.65
C HIS A 3 9.37 -7.26 0.43
N ARG A 4 8.46 -6.84 1.31
CA ARG A 4 7.07 -7.26 1.33
C ARG A 4 6.12 -6.06 1.31
N MET A 5 5.11 -6.12 0.44
CA MET A 5 3.95 -5.26 0.47
C MET A 5 3.00 -5.75 1.57
N ARG A 6 2.71 -4.88 2.54
CA ARG A 6 1.76 -5.19 3.62
C ARG A 6 0.39 -5.58 3.08
N VAL A 7 -0.28 -6.51 3.76
CA VAL A 7 -1.63 -6.97 3.44
C VAL A 7 -2.70 -5.87 3.55
N GLY A 8 -2.41 -4.83 4.33
CA GLY A 8 -3.26 -3.65 4.51
C GLY A 8 -2.79 -2.79 5.67
N CYS A 9 -3.48 -1.68 5.94
CA CYS A 9 -3.25 -0.93 7.18
C CYS A 9 -3.69 -1.74 8.42
N GLY A 10 -3.28 -1.34 9.61
CA GLY A 10 -3.56 -2.11 10.85
C GLY A 10 -5.05 -2.37 11.08
N SER A 11 -5.92 -1.45 10.70
CA SER A 11 -7.38 -1.64 10.74
C SER A 11 -7.88 -2.73 9.78
N ALA A 12 -7.32 -2.81 8.57
CA ALA A 12 -7.66 -3.85 7.60
C ALA A 12 -7.16 -5.21 8.08
N THR A 13 -5.94 -5.28 8.61
CA THR A 13 -5.37 -6.49 9.22
C THR A 13 -6.27 -7.03 10.33
N ILE A 14 -6.79 -6.16 11.21
CA ILE A 14 -7.79 -6.58 12.22
C ILE A 14 -9.03 -7.17 11.55
N GLY A 15 -9.56 -6.51 10.52
CA GLY A 15 -10.74 -7.01 9.79
C GLY A 15 -10.53 -8.42 9.20
N MET A 16 -9.31 -8.74 8.77
CA MET A 16 -8.96 -10.04 8.17
C MET A 16 -8.62 -11.12 9.20
N PHE A 17 -7.99 -10.75 10.32
CA PHE A 17 -7.35 -11.71 11.24
C PHE A 17 -7.90 -11.76 12.67
N ALA A 18 -8.86 -10.90 13.05
CA ALA A 18 -9.35 -10.86 14.43
C ALA A 18 -9.97 -12.19 14.92
N THR A 19 -10.61 -12.96 14.04
CA THR A 19 -11.19 -14.27 14.40
C THR A 19 -10.13 -15.28 14.82
N GLN A 20 -8.91 -15.18 14.28
CA GLN A 20 -7.80 -16.08 14.49
C GLN A 20 -7.13 -15.84 15.85
N TRP A 21 -7.32 -14.66 16.45
CA TRP A 21 -6.77 -14.32 17.77
C TRP A 21 -7.76 -14.57 18.92
N ARG A 22 -9.03 -14.77 18.61
CA ARG A 22 -10.08 -14.93 19.61
C ARG A 22 -9.78 -16.10 20.55
N GLY A 23 -9.73 -15.83 21.84
CA GLY A 23 -9.43 -16.83 22.87
C GLY A 23 -7.95 -17.22 22.99
N LEU A 24 -7.07 -16.61 22.19
CA LEU A 24 -5.62 -16.86 22.23
C LEU A 24 -4.84 -15.72 22.88
N VAL A 25 -5.40 -14.50 22.90
CA VAL A 25 -4.81 -13.30 23.49
C VAL A 25 -5.91 -12.31 23.88
N ASP A 26 -5.68 -11.51 24.92
CA ASP A 26 -6.66 -10.53 25.43
C ASP A 26 -6.70 -9.24 24.61
N GLU A 27 -5.59 -8.84 23.99
CA GLU A 27 -5.52 -7.66 23.11
C GLU A 27 -4.57 -7.87 21.94
N VAL A 28 -4.89 -7.27 20.81
CA VAL A 28 -3.96 -7.17 19.69
C VAL A 28 -3.89 -5.73 19.20
N VAL A 29 -2.66 -5.24 19.06
CA VAL A 29 -2.35 -3.98 18.41
C VAL A 29 -1.61 -4.29 17.13
N VAL A 30 -2.18 -3.89 16.00
CA VAL A 30 -1.52 -3.96 14.71
C VAL A 30 -0.87 -2.61 14.43
N VAL A 31 0.46 -2.56 14.56
CA VAL A 31 1.28 -1.35 14.41
C VAL A 31 1.49 -1.05 12.93
N ASP A 32 1.21 0.19 12.57
CA ASP A 32 1.24 0.66 11.19
C ASP A 32 1.42 2.18 11.16
N ASP A 33 2.25 2.66 10.23
CA ASP A 33 2.54 4.08 10.04
C ASP A 33 1.31 4.90 9.62
N HIS A 34 0.45 4.30 8.79
CA HIS A 34 -0.76 4.93 8.31
C HIS A 34 -1.88 4.84 9.35
N ILE A 35 -2.29 3.63 9.73
CA ILE A 35 -3.37 3.40 10.71
C ILE A 35 -3.04 2.21 11.60
N THR A 36 -2.64 2.51 12.84
CA THR A 36 -2.52 1.51 13.89
C THR A 36 -3.91 1.07 14.36
N GLY A 37 -4.10 -0.25 14.43
CA GLY A 37 -5.36 -0.89 14.81
C GLY A 37 -5.31 -1.44 16.24
N VAL A 38 -6.42 -1.35 16.98
CA VAL A 38 -6.57 -1.99 18.31
C VAL A 38 -7.86 -2.81 18.34
N VAL A 39 -7.75 -4.12 18.58
CA VAL A 39 -8.86 -5.05 18.35
C VAL A 39 -10.03 -4.80 19.31
N SER A 40 -9.79 -4.65 20.61
CA SER A 40 -10.89 -4.49 21.59
C SER A 40 -11.77 -3.25 21.36
N GLU A 41 -11.21 -2.22 20.73
CA GLU A 41 -11.92 -1.01 20.36
C GLU A 41 -12.53 -1.04 18.96
N HIS A 42 -11.91 -1.79 18.04
CA HIS A 42 -12.30 -1.85 16.63
C HIS A 42 -13.67 -2.51 16.46
N GLN A 43 -14.42 -2.12 15.41
CA GLN A 43 -15.75 -2.68 15.13
C GLN A 43 -15.72 -4.21 14.96
N ALA A 44 -14.69 -4.76 14.32
CA ALA A 44 -14.52 -6.21 14.21
C ALA A 44 -14.41 -6.88 15.60
N GLY A 45 -13.67 -6.30 16.54
CA GLY A 45 -13.61 -6.80 17.91
C GLY A 45 -14.95 -6.72 18.62
N LYS A 46 -15.70 -5.62 18.46
CA LYS A 46 -17.05 -5.48 19.02
C LYS A 46 -18.01 -6.55 18.51
N VAL A 47 -17.98 -6.85 17.20
CA VAL A 47 -18.78 -7.93 16.59
C VAL A 47 -18.37 -9.31 17.13
N LEU A 48 -17.09 -9.52 17.42
CA LEU A 48 -16.59 -10.77 17.99
C LEU A 48 -16.78 -10.89 19.51
N GLY A 49 -17.37 -9.88 20.16
CA GLY A 49 -17.57 -9.87 21.61
C GLY A 49 -16.26 -9.68 22.40
N TRP A 50 -15.28 -9.01 21.80
CA TRP A 50 -14.00 -8.73 22.43
C TRP A 50 -14.19 -7.84 23.66
N GLN A 51 -13.58 -8.23 24.78
CA GLN A 51 -13.72 -7.51 26.05
C GLN A 51 -12.90 -6.22 26.04
N GLU A 52 -13.32 -5.21 26.79
CA GLU A 52 -12.48 -4.03 26.97
C GLU A 52 -11.23 -4.40 27.78
N THR A 53 -10.08 -3.90 27.34
CA THR A 53 -8.76 -4.24 27.89
C THR A 53 -8.16 -3.08 28.67
N GLY A 54 -8.76 -1.90 28.59
CA GLY A 54 -8.25 -0.68 29.19
C GLY A 54 -7.02 -0.11 28.50
N ILE A 55 -6.64 -0.64 27.32
CA ILE A 55 -5.51 -0.13 26.54
C ILE A 55 -5.75 1.32 26.11
N LYS A 56 -4.67 2.09 26.04
CA LYS A 56 -4.66 3.46 25.51
C LYS A 56 -3.54 3.58 24.49
N ILE A 57 -3.83 4.15 23.32
CA ILE A 57 -2.82 4.45 22.30
C ILE A 57 -2.49 5.94 22.31
N ILE A 58 -1.20 6.26 22.28
CA ILE A 58 -0.66 7.59 22.05
C ILE A 58 -0.67 7.83 20.54
N GLY A 59 -1.72 8.50 20.05
CA GLY A 59 -1.89 8.81 18.64
C GLY A 59 -3.19 9.55 18.38
N ARG A 60 -3.39 10.01 17.14
CA ARG A 60 -4.63 10.69 16.75
C ARG A 60 -5.73 9.68 16.46
N ARG A 61 -6.62 9.48 17.43
CA ARG A 61 -7.82 8.64 17.24
C ARG A 61 -8.70 9.21 16.13
N SER A 62 -9.05 8.39 15.15
CA SER A 62 -10.00 8.74 14.09
C SER A 62 -11.38 8.14 14.36
N THR A 63 -11.42 6.83 14.55
CA THR A 63 -12.61 6.05 14.90
C THR A 63 -12.19 5.02 15.95
N PRO A 64 -13.13 4.39 16.69
CA PRO A 64 -12.78 3.38 17.69
C PRO A 64 -11.84 2.31 17.13
N GLY A 65 -10.70 2.08 17.80
CA GLY A 65 -9.68 1.13 17.36
C GLY A 65 -8.85 1.53 16.14
N ARG A 66 -8.93 2.79 15.67
CA ARG A 66 -8.15 3.30 14.53
C ARG A 66 -7.41 4.59 14.90
N TYR A 67 -6.08 4.53 14.85
CA TYR A 67 -5.21 5.62 15.28
C TYR A 67 -4.23 6.00 14.16
N PHE A 68 -4.23 7.27 13.78
CA PHE A 68 -3.27 7.86 12.87
C PHE A 68 -2.10 8.45 13.64
N LYS A 69 -0.94 8.57 12.97
CA LYS A 69 0.23 9.30 13.47
C LYS A 69 0.63 8.86 14.89
N VAL A 70 0.75 7.55 15.09
CA VAL A 70 1.34 7.01 16.33
C VAL A 70 2.86 7.26 16.36
N SER A 71 3.48 7.37 15.17
CA SER A 71 4.84 7.84 14.95
C SER A 71 4.98 8.39 13.51
N GLU A 72 6.11 8.99 13.19
CA GLU A 72 6.51 9.36 11.83
C GLU A 72 6.86 8.12 10.99
N PRO A 73 6.70 8.15 9.65
CA PRO A 73 7.15 7.08 8.77
C PRO A 73 8.66 6.80 8.89
N GLY A 74 9.06 5.54 8.72
CA GLY A 74 10.44 5.10 8.86
C GLY A 74 10.66 3.62 8.57
N LEU A 75 11.82 3.10 8.96
CA LEU A 75 12.25 1.71 8.71
C LEU A 75 12.05 0.77 9.92
N GLY A 76 11.35 1.23 10.94
CA GLY A 76 11.02 0.51 12.16
C GLY A 76 9.71 -0.27 12.05
N TRP A 77 8.99 -0.40 13.17
CA TRP A 77 7.79 -1.22 13.28
C TRP A 77 6.67 -0.77 12.35
N GLY A 78 6.17 -1.64 11.47
CA GLY A 78 5.03 -1.34 10.61
C GLY A 78 5.22 -0.10 9.72
N GLY A 79 6.45 0.15 9.28
CA GLY A 79 6.80 1.32 8.45
C GLY A 79 6.92 2.64 9.21
N THR A 80 6.99 2.60 10.54
CA THR A 80 7.21 3.79 11.39
C THR A 80 8.68 4.00 11.71
N SER A 81 9.04 5.09 12.39
CA SER A 81 10.40 5.31 12.92
C SER A 81 10.68 4.63 14.28
N ILE A 82 9.70 3.97 14.90
CA ILE A 82 9.87 3.36 16.23
C ILE A 82 10.52 1.98 16.16
N SER A 83 11.42 1.70 17.10
CA SER A 83 12.02 0.38 17.34
C SER A 83 11.31 -0.40 18.45
N ASP A 84 10.83 0.30 19.47
CA ASP A 84 10.04 -0.25 20.57
C ASP A 84 8.54 0.02 20.34
N PRO A 85 7.72 -1.02 20.09
CA PRO A 85 6.29 -0.86 19.87
C PRO A 85 5.55 -0.39 21.13
N LEU A 86 6.12 -0.52 22.33
CA LEU A 86 5.47 -0.03 23.56
C LEU A 86 5.43 1.51 23.66
N SER A 87 6.28 2.20 22.90
CA SER A 87 6.35 3.67 22.87
C SER A 87 5.04 4.35 22.42
N ILE A 88 4.17 3.62 21.72
CA ILE A 88 2.85 4.12 21.28
C ILE A 88 1.73 3.80 22.28
N LEU A 89 2.03 3.18 23.42
CA LEU A 89 1.06 2.86 24.46
C LEU A 89 1.05 3.94 25.53
N GLY A 90 -0.15 4.34 25.95
CA GLY A 90 -0.37 5.18 27.12
C GLY A 90 -0.65 4.34 28.37
N GLU A 91 -0.98 5.02 29.47
CA GLU A 91 -1.38 4.35 30.72
C GLU A 91 -2.62 3.47 30.54
N TRP A 92 -2.52 2.24 31.05
CA TRP A 92 -3.61 1.26 31.05
C TRP A 92 -4.65 1.58 32.11
N ASN A 93 -5.92 1.33 31.79
CA ASN A 93 -7.05 1.70 32.64
C ASN A 93 -7.71 0.48 33.29
N ALA A 94 -7.44 0.28 34.60
CA ALA A 94 -8.01 -0.81 35.39
C ALA A 94 -9.55 -0.80 35.41
N LYS A 95 -10.17 0.40 35.42
CA LYS A 95 -11.64 0.53 35.40
C LYS A 95 -12.28 0.08 34.08
N LYS A 96 -11.47 -0.13 33.04
CA LYS A 96 -11.89 -0.56 31.70
C LYS A 96 -11.31 -1.94 31.32
N GLY A 97 -10.94 -2.75 32.30
CA GLY A 97 -10.57 -4.16 32.10
C GLY A 97 -9.08 -4.48 32.16
N ALA A 98 -8.20 -3.48 32.30
CA ALA A 98 -6.79 -3.73 32.50
C ALA A 98 -6.55 -4.46 33.84
N ARG A 99 -5.75 -5.52 33.81
CA ARG A 99 -5.49 -6.38 34.97
C ARG A 99 -4.13 -7.08 34.82
N PRO A 100 -3.47 -7.46 35.92
CA PRO A 100 -2.27 -8.28 35.87
C PRO A 100 -2.53 -9.58 35.10
N GLY A 101 -1.56 -9.99 34.28
CA GLY A 101 -1.64 -11.16 33.40
C GLY A 101 -2.44 -10.96 32.11
N LEU A 102 -3.01 -9.77 31.86
CA LEU A 102 -3.63 -9.47 30.57
C LEU A 102 -2.60 -9.60 29.46
N SER A 103 -2.92 -10.43 28.47
CA SER A 103 -2.03 -10.78 27.37
C SER A 103 -2.18 -9.85 26.16
N LEU A 104 -1.06 -9.38 25.62
CA LEU A 104 -1.00 -8.41 24.51
C LEU A 104 -0.12 -8.94 23.39
N LEU A 105 -0.65 -8.95 22.17
CA LEU A 105 0.11 -9.12 20.93
C LEU A 105 0.31 -7.76 20.27
N MET A 106 1.57 -7.36 20.09
CA MET A 106 1.95 -6.29 19.17
C MET A 106 2.44 -6.95 17.88
N VAL A 107 1.91 -6.58 16.71
CA VAL A 107 2.33 -7.13 15.42
C VAL A 107 2.32 -6.06 14.32
N SER A 108 3.26 -6.09 13.38
CA SER A 108 3.25 -5.21 12.21
C SER A 108 2.26 -5.69 11.15
N THR A 109 1.96 -4.82 10.19
CA THR A 109 1.10 -5.17 9.05
C THR A 109 1.73 -6.14 8.06
N THR A 110 3.02 -6.44 8.20
CA THR A 110 3.74 -7.46 7.42
C THR A 110 3.94 -8.77 8.17
N GLY A 111 3.69 -8.81 9.50
CA GLY A 111 3.99 -9.97 10.33
C GLY A 111 5.48 -10.19 10.61
N GLU A 112 6.37 -9.40 10.01
CA GLU A 112 7.83 -9.51 10.20
C GLU A 112 8.28 -9.05 11.58
N GLN A 113 7.50 -8.17 12.22
CA GLN A 113 7.78 -7.66 13.56
C GLN A 113 6.61 -8.02 14.47
N PHE A 114 6.88 -8.75 15.54
CA PHE A 114 5.88 -9.14 16.51
C PHE A 114 6.51 -9.34 17.88
N ALA A 115 5.71 -9.11 18.92
CA ALA A 115 6.12 -9.32 20.30
C ALA A 115 4.89 -9.61 21.16
N TYR A 116 5.09 -10.42 22.20
CA TYR A 116 4.07 -10.81 23.16
C TYR A 116 4.43 -10.26 24.54
N TYR A 117 3.43 -9.69 25.20
CA TYR A 117 3.56 -9.05 26.50
C TYR A 117 2.45 -9.52 27.43
N GLU A 118 2.73 -9.49 28.72
CA GLU A 118 1.72 -9.62 29.77
C GLU A 118 1.83 -8.44 30.73
N LEU A 119 0.71 -7.90 31.17
CA LEU A 119 0.71 -6.83 32.16
C LEU A 119 1.20 -7.36 33.52
N ASP A 120 2.12 -6.65 34.15
CA ASP A 120 2.53 -6.91 35.54
C ASP A 120 1.51 -6.36 36.56
N ASP A 121 1.85 -6.44 37.85
CA ASP A 121 1.03 -5.94 38.95
C ASP A 121 0.83 -4.41 38.92
N GLU A 122 1.72 -3.68 38.26
CA GLU A 122 1.64 -2.24 38.03
C GLU A 122 0.94 -1.89 36.70
N LEU A 123 0.39 -2.89 36.00
CA LEU A 123 -0.25 -2.79 34.69
C LEU A 123 0.70 -2.31 33.59
N LYS A 124 1.99 -2.59 33.72
CA LYS A 124 2.99 -2.33 32.69
C LYS A 124 3.19 -3.58 31.83
N PRO A 125 3.22 -3.46 30.49
CA PRO A 125 3.49 -4.59 29.61
C PRO A 125 4.93 -5.06 29.78
N VAL A 126 5.11 -6.31 30.21
CA VAL A 126 6.40 -6.98 30.32
C VAL A 126 6.51 -8.01 29.21
N GLN A 127 7.57 -7.92 28.41
CA GLN A 127 7.79 -8.85 27.30
C GLN A 127 7.96 -10.27 27.82
N LYS A 128 7.29 -11.22 27.14
CA LYS A 128 7.36 -12.65 27.43
C LYS A 128 7.81 -13.42 26.18
N PRO A 129 8.30 -14.66 26.33
CA PRO A 129 8.54 -15.53 25.18
C PRO A 129 7.28 -15.63 24.31
N PHE A 130 7.47 -15.59 23.00
CA PHE A 130 6.34 -15.61 22.07
C PHE A 130 5.61 -16.97 22.13
N PRO A 131 4.31 -17.00 22.42
CA PRO A 131 3.60 -18.26 22.66
C PRO A 131 3.26 -18.97 21.36
N GLU A 132 3.40 -20.30 21.36
CA GLU A 132 3.15 -21.16 20.18
C GLU A 132 1.75 -20.95 19.59
N ARG A 133 0.74 -20.74 20.45
CA ARG A 133 -0.65 -20.50 20.05
C ARG A 133 -0.85 -19.31 19.11
N LEU A 134 0.07 -18.34 19.10
CA LEU A 134 -0.02 -17.14 18.25
C LEU A 134 0.82 -17.24 16.96
N GLN A 135 1.74 -18.21 16.84
CA GLN A 135 2.65 -18.33 15.69
C GLN A 135 1.91 -18.45 14.37
N LYS A 136 0.86 -19.29 14.33
CA LYS A 136 0.04 -19.45 13.13
C LYS A 136 -0.56 -18.13 12.65
N SER A 137 -0.99 -17.27 13.57
CA SER A 137 -1.65 -16.01 13.20
C SER A 137 -0.69 -15.00 12.60
N VAL A 138 0.55 -14.93 13.10
CA VAL A 138 1.61 -14.08 12.53
C VAL A 138 2.06 -14.62 11.18
N GLY A 139 2.27 -15.94 11.07
CA GLY A 139 2.61 -16.58 9.80
C GLY A 139 1.56 -16.33 8.72
N LEU A 140 0.26 -16.35 9.06
CA LEU A 140 -0.80 -16.00 8.12
C LEU A 140 -0.73 -14.55 7.63
N ILE A 141 -0.32 -13.59 8.46
CA ILE A 141 -0.13 -12.20 8.01
C ILE A 141 1.02 -12.15 7.01
N GLU A 142 2.14 -12.80 7.36
CA GLU A 142 3.34 -12.87 6.53
C GLU A 142 3.06 -13.55 5.17
N ASP A 143 2.32 -14.66 5.17
CA ASP A 143 1.93 -15.43 3.97
C ASP A 143 0.99 -14.66 3.04
N ASN A 144 0.24 -13.68 3.55
CA ASN A 144 -0.64 -12.82 2.77
C ASN A 144 0.05 -11.54 2.29
N CYS A 145 1.34 -11.38 2.56
CA CYS A 145 2.13 -10.28 2.00
C CYS A 145 2.72 -10.68 0.64
N GLU A 146 2.69 -9.75 -0.31
CA GLU A 146 3.26 -9.94 -1.66
C GLU A 146 4.64 -9.29 -1.75
N PRO A 147 5.47 -9.60 -2.77
CA PRO A 147 6.72 -8.88 -2.98
C PRO A 147 6.50 -7.37 -3.15
N ALA A 148 7.31 -6.56 -2.46
CA ALA A 148 7.32 -5.11 -2.68
C ALA A 148 7.94 -4.80 -4.06
N LEU A 149 7.10 -4.45 -5.03
CA LEU A 149 7.53 -4.08 -6.39
C LEU A 149 7.42 -2.56 -6.60
N CYS A 150 8.43 -1.98 -7.24
CA CYS A 150 8.37 -0.60 -7.70
C CYS A 150 8.03 -0.58 -9.20
N THR A 151 6.90 0.04 -9.55
CA THR A 151 6.53 0.28 -10.95
C THR A 151 6.79 1.74 -11.29
N VAL A 152 7.44 1.98 -12.43
CA VAL A 152 7.62 3.33 -12.99
C VAL A 152 6.70 3.48 -14.19
N LEU A 153 5.76 4.42 -14.09
CA LEU A 153 4.84 4.75 -15.18
C LEU A 153 5.30 6.02 -15.89
N PHE A 154 5.47 5.95 -17.21
CA PHE A 154 5.61 7.15 -18.03
C PHE A 154 4.24 7.59 -18.52
N VAL A 155 3.85 8.82 -18.17
CA VAL A 155 2.61 9.45 -18.65
C VAL A 155 2.97 10.71 -19.42
N GLY A 156 2.58 10.79 -20.69
CA GLY A 156 2.96 11.88 -21.56
C GLY A 156 1.97 12.12 -22.70
N GLY A 157 1.83 13.38 -23.08
CA GLY A 157 1.09 13.79 -24.27
C GLY A 157 2.01 13.83 -25.49
N ALA A 158 1.59 13.21 -26.59
CA ALA A 158 2.24 13.40 -27.88
C ALA A 158 1.96 14.82 -28.41
N GLY A 159 3.04 15.60 -28.53
CA GLY A 159 2.99 17.00 -28.95
C GLY A 159 2.53 17.22 -30.40
N GLY A 160 2.43 18.49 -30.80
CA GLY A 160 2.10 18.88 -32.18
C GLY A 160 3.15 18.41 -33.21
N SER A 161 4.43 18.44 -32.84
CA SER A 161 5.55 18.03 -33.71
C SER A 161 5.48 16.57 -34.13
N LEU A 162 5.00 15.67 -33.26
CA LEU A 162 4.83 14.25 -33.59
C LEU A 162 3.78 14.04 -34.71
N ARG A 163 2.81 14.96 -34.83
CA ARG A 163 1.77 14.90 -35.86
C ARG A 163 2.21 15.61 -37.15
N ALA A 164 3.18 16.51 -37.05
CA ALA A 164 3.71 17.26 -38.17
C ALA A 164 4.55 16.34 -39.07
N GLY A 165 3.98 15.95 -40.21
CA GLY A 165 4.63 15.06 -41.19
C GLY A 165 3.99 13.67 -41.33
N VAL A 166 2.94 13.36 -40.56
CA VAL A 166 2.21 12.08 -40.68
C VAL A 166 0.91 12.23 -41.47
N THR A 167 0.29 13.41 -41.44
CA THR A 167 -0.99 13.72 -42.09
C THR A 167 -1.08 15.22 -42.39
N GLU A 168 -1.74 15.58 -43.50
CA GLU A 168 -2.10 16.97 -43.85
C GLU A 168 -2.99 17.63 -42.78
N ASN A 169 -3.87 16.86 -42.13
CA ASN A 169 -4.72 17.35 -41.03
C ASN A 169 -4.40 16.59 -39.72
N PRO A 170 -3.54 17.16 -38.83
CA PRO A 170 -3.08 16.53 -37.59
C PRO A 170 -4.14 15.92 -36.67
N VAL A 171 -5.39 16.39 -36.75
CA VAL A 171 -6.51 15.83 -35.98
C VAL A 171 -6.87 14.41 -36.43
N ASN A 172 -6.61 14.04 -37.68
CA ASN A 172 -6.93 12.72 -38.23
C ASN A 172 -6.16 11.60 -37.52
N LEU A 173 -4.86 11.79 -37.25
CA LEU A 173 -4.08 10.83 -36.47
C LEU A 173 -4.65 10.70 -35.05
N THR A 174 -5.06 11.81 -34.44
CA THR A 174 -5.67 11.81 -33.10
C THR A 174 -6.97 11.02 -33.10
N ARG A 175 -7.85 11.26 -34.08
CA ARG A 175 -9.11 10.52 -34.25
C ARG A 175 -8.88 9.04 -34.54
N SER A 176 -7.85 8.70 -35.31
CA SER A 176 -7.50 7.31 -35.63
C SER A 176 -7.02 6.54 -34.40
N VAL A 177 -6.18 7.17 -33.56
CA VAL A 177 -5.75 6.59 -32.29
C VAL A 177 -6.93 6.42 -31.34
N GLN A 178 -7.74 7.46 -31.15
CA GLN A 178 -8.92 7.39 -30.27
C GLN A 178 -10.00 6.44 -30.81
N GLY A 179 -10.09 6.26 -32.12
CA GLY A 179 -10.97 5.31 -32.80
C GLY A 179 -10.43 3.88 -32.89
N LEU A 180 -9.28 3.60 -32.26
CA LEU A 180 -8.62 2.28 -32.24
C LEU A 180 -8.25 1.73 -33.63
N THR A 181 -8.18 2.57 -34.66
CA THR A 181 -7.68 2.20 -36.00
C THR A 181 -6.15 2.30 -36.08
N THR A 182 -5.52 3.02 -35.16
CA THR A 182 -4.07 3.06 -34.99
C THR A 182 -3.68 2.51 -33.62
N TYR A 183 -2.83 1.49 -33.63
CA TYR A 183 -2.22 0.92 -32.43
C TYR A 183 -0.98 1.73 -32.05
N VAL A 184 -0.88 2.10 -30.78
CA VAL A 184 0.21 2.93 -30.25
C VAL A 184 1.06 2.09 -29.28
N THR A 185 2.37 2.16 -29.43
CA THR A 185 3.34 1.56 -28.49
C THR A 185 4.39 2.58 -28.05
N VAL A 186 5.09 2.27 -26.97
CA VAL A 186 6.32 2.98 -26.56
C VAL A 186 7.45 1.97 -26.47
N GLY A 187 8.40 2.04 -27.39
CA GLY A 187 9.50 1.06 -27.51
C GLY A 187 8.98 -0.38 -27.60
N GLY A 188 7.89 -0.62 -28.32
CA GLY A 188 7.22 -1.91 -28.44
C GLY A 188 6.31 -2.29 -27.26
N ALA A 189 6.37 -1.59 -26.12
CA ALA A 189 5.47 -1.85 -24.99
C ALA A 189 4.06 -1.32 -25.27
N PRO A 190 3.00 -2.09 -24.93
CA PRO A 190 1.63 -1.61 -25.08
C PRO A 190 1.35 -0.45 -24.13
N VAL A 191 0.58 0.52 -24.61
CA VAL A 191 0.21 1.69 -23.83
C VAL A 191 -1.27 1.72 -23.53
N TYR A 192 -1.64 2.40 -22.45
CA TYR A 192 -3.01 2.84 -22.22
C TYR A 192 -3.17 4.26 -22.78
N VAL A 193 -3.96 4.42 -23.83
CA VAL A 193 -4.31 5.73 -24.39
C VAL A 193 -5.45 6.34 -23.56
N TRP A 194 -5.23 7.54 -23.03
CA TRP A 194 -6.21 8.24 -22.22
C TRP A 194 -7.33 8.83 -23.11
N PRO A 195 -8.58 8.82 -22.61
CA PRO A 195 -9.68 9.48 -23.31
C PRO A 195 -9.47 11.00 -23.32
N GLY A 196 -10.02 11.67 -24.33
CA GLY A 196 -10.02 13.13 -24.44
C GLY A 196 -9.40 13.64 -25.74
N GLY A 197 -9.04 14.92 -25.75
CA GLY A 197 -8.39 15.55 -26.89
C GLY A 197 -6.89 15.23 -26.94
N GLY A 198 -6.37 14.99 -28.13
CA GLY A 198 -4.96 14.65 -28.34
C GLY A 198 -4.64 13.17 -28.09
N ILE A 199 -3.35 12.87 -27.98
CA ILE A 199 -2.84 11.52 -27.75
C ILE A 199 -2.04 11.57 -26.46
N THR A 200 -2.72 11.36 -25.33
CA THR A 200 -2.08 11.15 -24.04
C THR A 200 -2.01 9.66 -23.79
N LEU A 201 -0.83 9.17 -23.39
CA LEU A 201 -0.61 7.74 -23.14
C LEU A 201 0.07 7.52 -21.80
N MET A 202 -0.13 6.32 -21.27
CA MET A 202 0.56 5.79 -20.11
C MET A 202 1.18 4.44 -20.45
N VAL A 203 2.45 4.25 -20.10
CA VAL A 203 3.15 2.99 -20.30
C VAL A 203 3.91 2.59 -19.04
N ASP A 204 3.92 1.29 -18.76
CA ASP A 204 4.81 0.68 -17.77
C ASP A 204 6.23 0.62 -18.34
N VAL A 205 7.13 1.44 -17.78
CA VAL A 205 8.53 1.57 -18.24
C VAL A 205 9.29 0.25 -18.09
N THR A 206 8.89 -0.63 -17.17
CA THR A 206 9.55 -1.93 -16.97
C THR A 206 9.38 -2.87 -18.17
N ARG A 207 8.45 -2.56 -19.07
CA ARG A 207 8.18 -3.32 -20.30
C ARG A 207 8.85 -2.72 -21.54
N VAL A 208 9.47 -1.56 -21.40
CA VAL A 208 10.17 -0.85 -22.48
C VAL A 208 11.63 -1.30 -22.48
N PRO A 209 12.29 -1.45 -23.65
CA PRO A 209 13.71 -1.74 -23.71
C PRO A 209 14.55 -0.75 -22.92
N GLU A 210 15.64 -1.24 -22.33
CA GLU A 210 16.60 -0.40 -21.63
C GLU A 210 17.13 0.71 -22.55
N ASN A 211 17.31 1.91 -21.99
CA ASN A 211 17.81 3.09 -22.71
C ASN A 211 16.96 3.52 -23.94
N ALA A 212 15.68 3.12 -24.02
CA ALA A 212 14.82 3.49 -25.15
C ALA A 212 14.37 4.97 -25.12
N PHE A 213 14.33 5.60 -23.94
CA PHE A 213 14.05 7.03 -23.82
C PHE A 213 15.31 7.86 -24.05
N GLY A 214 15.18 8.92 -24.84
CA GLY A 214 16.23 9.90 -25.08
C GLY A 214 15.97 11.24 -24.38
N TYR A 215 16.96 12.12 -24.42
CA TYR A 215 16.82 13.52 -24.01
C TYR A 215 17.55 14.42 -25.02
N VAL A 216 17.11 15.67 -25.11
CA VAL A 216 17.78 16.72 -25.89
C VAL A 216 18.32 17.81 -24.94
N PRO A 217 19.20 18.73 -25.40
CA PRO A 217 19.74 19.80 -24.54
C PRO A 217 18.70 20.79 -24.01
N THR A 218 17.57 20.94 -24.71
CA THR A 218 16.36 21.55 -24.16
C THR A 218 15.69 20.57 -23.18
N PRO A 219 15.04 21.02 -22.10
CA PRO A 219 14.45 20.14 -21.09
C PRO A 219 13.21 19.40 -21.61
N ALA A 220 13.42 18.49 -22.56
CA ALA A 220 12.42 17.70 -23.25
C ALA A 220 12.90 16.25 -23.34
N LEU A 221 12.02 15.35 -22.88
CA LEU A 221 12.19 13.92 -23.02
C LEU A 221 11.79 13.50 -24.44
N VAL A 222 12.56 12.59 -25.03
CA VAL A 222 12.21 11.94 -26.30
C VAL A 222 11.70 10.53 -25.99
N ALA A 223 10.40 10.34 -26.10
CA ALA A 223 9.77 9.04 -25.91
C ALA A 223 9.71 8.28 -27.25
N PRO A 224 10.05 6.98 -27.29
CA PRO A 224 10.04 6.16 -28.51
C PRO A 224 8.61 5.72 -28.87
N ILE A 225 7.74 6.68 -29.19
CA ILE A 225 6.34 6.43 -29.53
C ILE A 225 6.23 5.92 -30.97
N GLU A 226 5.47 4.85 -31.16
CA GLU A 226 5.28 4.21 -32.47
C GLU A 226 3.78 4.13 -32.80
N PHE A 227 3.45 4.28 -34.09
CA PHE A 227 2.09 4.14 -34.61
C PHE A 227 2.05 3.00 -35.62
N THR A 228 1.26 1.98 -35.33
CA THR A 228 1.06 0.84 -36.23
C THR A 228 -0.39 0.82 -36.69
N LEU A 229 -0.60 0.77 -38.01
CA LEU A 229 -1.91 0.78 -38.64
C LEU A 229 -1.83 0.09 -40.00
N ARG A 230 -2.98 -0.29 -40.57
CA ARG A 230 -3.01 -0.85 -41.92
C ARG A 230 -2.60 0.21 -42.93
N ARG A 231 -1.99 -0.23 -44.03
CA ARG A 231 -1.59 0.65 -45.14
C ARG A 231 -2.75 1.53 -45.63
N ASP A 232 -3.94 0.96 -45.78
CA ASP A 232 -5.09 1.71 -46.27
C ASP A 232 -5.59 2.75 -45.27
N ASP A 233 -5.47 2.48 -43.96
CA ASP A 233 -5.76 3.46 -42.90
C ASP A 233 -4.74 4.60 -42.94
N TYR A 234 -3.46 4.28 -43.14
CA TYR A 234 -2.41 5.28 -43.27
C TYR A 234 -2.65 6.21 -44.46
N VAL A 235 -2.98 5.68 -45.64
CA VAL A 235 -3.31 6.49 -46.83
C VAL A 235 -4.55 7.38 -46.59
N ARG A 236 -5.53 6.90 -45.81
CA ARG A 236 -6.72 7.68 -45.44
C ARG A 236 -6.44 8.85 -44.49
N LEU A 237 -5.31 8.84 -43.77
CA LEU A 237 -4.96 9.96 -42.91
C LEU A 237 -4.66 11.23 -43.73
N GLY A 238 -4.29 11.09 -45.00
CA GLY A 238 -3.82 12.18 -45.87
C GLY A 238 -2.33 12.35 -45.71
#